data_AF-A0A950Y8E2-F1
#
_entry.id   AF-A0A950Y8E2-F1
#
_cell.length_a   1.000
_cell.length_b   1.000
_cell.length_c   1.000
_cell.angle_alpha   90.00
_cell.angle_beta   90.00
_cell.angle_gamma   90.00
#
_symmetry.space_group_name_H-M   'P 1'
#
loop_
_entity.id
_entity.type
_entity.pdbx_description
1 polymer ?
#
loop_
_entity_poly.entity_id
_entity_poly.type
_entity_poly.pdbx_seq_one_letter_code
_entity_poly.pdbx_strand_id
1 'polypeptide(L)'
;IYRVSLSGKAETPPGAPNGAGSAVIALHSSLKVCWRFSHVRGFTDATFAHIHRGGAGTAGPIVIPLSTTGKLHHKGCVPTTAAMIKAIEQDPAGYYVNIHSKEYPAGAVRAQL
;
A
#
# COMPACT_ATOMS: atom_id res chain seq x y z
N ILE A 1 -6.96 9.29 8.44
CA ILE A 1 -5.51 8.96 8.40
C ILE A 1 -5.35 7.56 8.95
N TYR A 2 -4.67 6.68 8.23
CA TYR A 2 -4.38 5.31 8.62
C TYR A 2 -2.90 5.16 8.94
N ARG A 3 -2.57 4.43 10.00
CA ARG A 3 -1.20 4.11 10.42
C ARG A 3 -1.10 2.61 10.58
N VAL A 4 -0.39 1.97 9.66
CA VAL A 4 -0.45 0.51 9.51
C VAL A 4 0.96 -0.07 9.43
N SER A 5 1.13 -1.27 9.98
CA SER A 5 2.39 -2.00 9.96
C SER A 5 2.36 -3.01 8.82
N LEU A 6 3.28 -2.82 7.88
CA LEU A 6 3.47 -3.67 6.71
C LEU A 6 4.19 -4.96 7.11
N SER A 7 3.74 -6.09 6.58
CA SER A 7 4.42 -7.38 6.72
C SER A 7 4.34 -8.17 5.42
N GLY A 8 5.42 -8.86 5.06
CA GLY A 8 5.40 -9.77 3.91
C GLY A 8 4.64 -11.07 4.19
N LYS A 9 4.42 -11.42 5.46
CA LYS A 9 3.54 -12.53 5.85
C LYS A 9 2.06 -12.24 5.61
N ALA A 10 1.69 -10.96 5.51
CA ALA A 10 0.32 -10.53 5.23
C ALA A 10 0.02 -10.45 3.72
N GLU A 11 1.02 -10.62 2.87
CA GLU A 11 0.84 -10.61 1.42
C GLU A 11 0.16 -11.89 0.92
N THR A 12 -0.52 -11.77 -0.22
CA THR A 12 -1.09 -12.93 -0.92
C THR A 12 -0.95 -12.69 -2.42
N PRO A 13 -0.15 -13.49 -3.16
CA PRO A 13 0.70 -14.61 -2.71
C PRO A 13 1.76 -14.20 -1.67
N PRO A 14 2.41 -15.15 -0.96
CA PRO A 14 3.38 -14.83 0.09
C PRO A 14 4.45 -13.84 -0.37
N GLY A 15 4.65 -12.78 0.41
CA GLY A 15 5.65 -11.74 0.17
C GLY A 15 6.98 -12.07 0.84
N ALA A 16 7.77 -11.03 1.11
CA ALA A 16 9.08 -11.16 1.75
C ALA A 16 8.94 -11.74 3.17
N PRO A 17 9.50 -12.93 3.50
CA PRO A 17 9.25 -13.61 4.78
C PRO A 17 9.61 -12.77 6.02
N ASN A 18 10.68 -11.97 5.88
CA ASN A 18 11.18 -11.04 6.89
C ASN A 18 10.86 -9.57 6.58
N GLY A 19 10.04 -9.34 5.54
CA GLY A 19 9.63 -8.03 5.08
C GLY A 19 8.80 -7.31 6.14
N ALA A 20 9.20 -6.07 6.43
CA ALA A 20 8.52 -5.22 7.39
C ALA A 20 8.59 -3.75 6.96
N GLY A 21 7.66 -2.94 7.48
CA GLY A 21 7.66 -1.49 7.33
C GLY A 21 6.48 -0.84 8.02
N SER A 22 6.37 0.48 7.89
CA SER A 22 5.21 1.24 8.37
C SER A 22 4.72 2.15 7.27
N ALA A 23 3.41 2.26 7.11
CA ALA A 23 2.76 3.18 6.19
C ALA A 23 1.84 4.14 6.95
N VAL A 24 1.90 5.41 6.57
CA VAL A 24 0.90 6.42 6.91
C VAL A 24 0.16 6.77 5.64
N ILE A 25 -1.16 6.58 5.60
CA ILE A 25 -2.02 6.91 4.47
C ILE A 25 -3.01 7.99 4.90
N ALA A 26 -3.01 9.12 4.22
CA ALA A 26 -3.91 10.24 4.48
C ALA A 26 -4.84 10.44 3.29
N LEU A 27 -6.14 10.30 3.52
CA LEU A 27 -7.18 10.72 2.58
C LEU A 27 -7.50 12.19 2.87
N HIS A 28 -7.43 13.04 1.84
CA HIS A 28 -7.65 14.48 1.96
C HIS A 28 -8.95 14.88 1.24
N SER A 29 -9.69 15.82 1.84
CA SER A 29 -10.89 16.43 1.24
C SER A 29 -10.62 17.13 -0.10
N SER A 30 -9.37 17.52 -0.37
CA SER A 30 -8.91 18.05 -1.66
C SER A 30 -8.74 16.98 -2.75
N LEU A 31 -9.39 15.82 -2.59
CA LEU A 31 -9.38 14.70 -3.52
C LEU A 31 -7.97 14.14 -3.78
N LYS A 32 -7.18 14.02 -2.72
CA LYS A 32 -5.83 13.45 -2.77
C LYS A 32 -5.64 12.34 -1.75
N VAL A 33 -4.82 11.37 -2.10
CA VAL A 33 -4.25 10.41 -1.16
C VAL A 33 -2.76 10.67 -1.05
N CYS A 34 -2.31 10.93 0.16
CA CYS A 34 -0.90 11.13 0.48
C CYS A 34 -0.38 9.96 1.30
N TRP A 35 0.87 9.58 1.10
CA TRP A 35 1.50 8.49 1.84
C TRP A 35 2.85 8.88 2.41
N ARG A 36 3.25 8.13 3.45
CA ARG A 36 4.64 8.07 3.93
C ARG A 36 4.97 6.66 4.38
N PHE A 37 6.04 6.09 3.82
CA PHE A 37 6.63 4.83 4.22
C PHE A 37 7.85 5.06 5.10
N SER A 38 8.04 4.22 6.11
CA SER A 38 9.21 4.26 7.00
C SER A 38 9.57 2.85 7.45
N HIS A 39 10.82 2.67 7.88
CA HIS A 39 11.34 1.39 8.39
C HIS A 39 11.14 0.20 7.43
N VAL A 40 11.13 0.46 6.11
CA VAL A 40 11.00 -0.58 5.07
C VAL A 40 12.28 -1.39 5.04
N ARG A 41 12.18 -2.70 5.29
CA ARG A 41 13.32 -3.62 5.41
C ARG A 41 12.92 -5.07 5.13
N GLY A 42 13.91 -5.96 5.01
CA GLY A 42 13.69 -7.40 4.82
C GLY A 42 13.52 -7.83 3.36
N PHE A 43 13.77 -6.91 2.42
CA PHE A 43 13.85 -7.12 0.98
C PHE A 43 14.64 -5.96 0.35
N THR A 44 15.19 -6.15 -0.86
CA THR A 44 15.91 -5.10 -1.60
C THR A 44 15.10 -4.62 -2.81
N ASP A 45 15.60 -3.59 -3.52
CA ASP A 45 15.04 -3.12 -4.80
C ASP A 45 13.53 -2.82 -4.78
N ALA A 46 13.07 -2.10 -3.76
CA ALA A 46 11.68 -1.66 -3.68
C ALA A 46 11.31 -0.74 -4.87
N THR A 47 10.19 -1.03 -5.54
CA THR A 47 9.84 -0.45 -6.85
C THR A 47 8.54 0.35 -6.80
N PHE A 48 7.42 -0.32 -6.60
CA PHE A 48 6.08 0.26 -6.70
C PHE A 48 5.35 0.20 -5.38
N ALA A 49 4.31 1.02 -5.22
CA ALA A 49 3.41 0.94 -4.08
C ALA A 49 2.01 1.36 -4.52
N HIS A 50 1.00 0.66 -4.02
CA HIS A 50 -0.37 0.84 -4.42
C HIS A 50 -1.33 0.70 -3.22
N ILE A 51 -2.53 1.25 -3.36
CA ILE A 51 -3.69 0.81 -2.60
C ILE A 51 -4.53 -0.07 -3.51
N HIS A 52 -4.91 -1.23 -3.00
CA HIS A 52 -5.75 -2.22 -3.65
C HIS A 52 -7.08 -2.38 -2.92
N ARG A 53 -8.10 -2.88 -3.62
CA ARG A 53 -9.36 -3.33 -3.02
C ARG A 53 -9.30 -4.84 -2.79
N GLY A 54 -9.32 -5.28 -1.54
CA GLY A 54 -9.33 -6.68 -1.13
C GLY A 54 -9.23 -6.84 0.39
N GLY A 55 -9.99 -7.77 0.94
CA GLY A 55 -9.89 -8.16 2.35
C GLY A 55 -8.61 -8.95 2.64
N ALA A 56 -8.30 -9.16 3.92
CA ALA A 56 -7.14 -9.93 4.34
C ALA A 56 -7.09 -11.32 3.68
N GLY A 57 -5.91 -11.72 3.19
CA GLY A 57 -5.72 -12.99 2.49
C GLY A 57 -6.24 -13.03 1.05
N THR A 58 -6.83 -11.94 0.55
CA THR A 58 -7.35 -11.85 -0.83
C THR A 58 -6.60 -10.76 -1.60
N ALA A 59 -6.01 -11.12 -2.74
CA ALA A 59 -5.46 -10.16 -3.69
C ALA A 59 -6.59 -9.49 -4.47
N GLY A 60 -6.42 -8.23 -4.84
CA GLY A 60 -7.41 -7.54 -5.68
C GLY A 60 -6.83 -6.43 -6.53
N PRO A 61 -7.66 -5.71 -7.30
CA PRO A 61 -7.20 -4.72 -8.25
C PRO A 61 -6.60 -3.49 -7.56
N ILE A 62 -5.65 -2.84 -8.23
CA ILE A 62 -5.14 -1.53 -7.85
C ILE A 62 -6.27 -0.51 -7.99
N VAL A 63 -6.51 0.27 -6.93
CA VAL A 63 -7.48 1.37 -6.94
C VAL A 63 -6.82 2.74 -6.84
N ILE A 64 -5.62 2.82 -6.22
CA ILE A 64 -4.84 4.07 -6.16
C ILE A 64 -3.36 3.75 -6.40
N PRO A 65 -2.77 4.22 -7.51
CA PRO A 65 -1.36 4.03 -7.78
C PRO A 65 -0.51 5.07 -7.03
N LEU A 66 0.24 4.69 -5.99
CA LEU A 66 1.00 5.63 -5.15
C LEU A 66 2.39 5.92 -5.76
N SER A 67 3.27 4.92 -5.82
CA SER A 67 4.63 5.04 -6.37
C SER A 67 4.74 4.24 -7.66
N THR A 68 4.98 4.91 -8.79
CA THR A 68 4.85 4.32 -10.14
C THR A 68 6.11 4.37 -11.00
N THR A 69 7.24 4.90 -10.51
CA THR A 69 8.43 5.19 -11.36
C THR A 69 9.52 4.12 -11.28
N GLY A 70 9.20 2.86 -10.97
CA GLY A 70 10.16 1.74 -10.91
C GLY A 70 11.14 1.79 -9.74
N LYS A 71 11.05 2.80 -8.88
CA LYS A 71 11.76 2.95 -7.61
C LYS A 71 10.78 3.47 -6.57
N LEU A 72 10.84 2.94 -5.35
CA LEU A 72 9.93 3.33 -4.29
C LEU A 72 10.15 4.79 -3.89
N HIS A 73 9.12 5.62 -4.04
CA HIS A 73 9.02 6.92 -3.39
C HIS A 73 8.45 6.74 -1.99
N HIS A 74 9.25 7.05 -0.98
CA HIS A 74 8.85 6.91 0.43
C HIS A 74 7.74 7.88 0.85
N LYS A 75 7.45 8.93 0.07
CA LYS A 75 6.37 9.87 0.34
C LYS A 75 5.86 10.48 -0.95
N GLY A 76 4.61 10.91 -0.96
CA GLY A 76 4.02 11.62 -2.08
C GLY A 76 2.53 11.81 -1.90
N CYS A 77 1.89 12.37 -2.92
CA CYS A 77 0.44 12.51 -3.02
C CYS A 77 -0.01 12.28 -4.46
N VAL A 78 -1.13 11.61 -4.64
CA VAL A 78 -1.78 11.42 -5.95
C VAL A 78 -3.25 11.85 -5.89
N PRO A 79 -3.82 12.34 -7.00
CA PRO A 79 -5.24 12.64 -7.07
C PRO A 79 -6.07 11.34 -6.96
N THR A 80 -7.29 11.48 -6.46
CA THR A 80 -8.30 10.42 -6.40
C THR A 80 -9.70 11.03 -6.58
N THR A 81 -10.76 10.26 -6.35
CA THR A 81 -12.15 10.72 -6.43
C THR A 81 -12.80 10.76 -5.05
N ALA A 82 -13.84 11.59 -4.91
CA ALA A 82 -14.65 11.63 -3.68
C ALA A 82 -15.29 10.26 -3.38
N ALA A 83 -15.73 9.55 -4.43
CA ALA A 83 -16.28 8.21 -4.31
C ALA A 83 -15.25 7.20 -3.76
N MET A 84 -13.99 7.28 -4.20
CA MET A 84 -12.94 6.39 -3.71
C MET A 84 -12.58 6.69 -2.25
N ILE A 85 -12.46 7.96 -1.88
CA ILE A 85 -12.24 8.37 -0.49
C ILE A 85 -13.35 7.81 0.39
N LYS A 86 -14.61 8.07 0.03
CA LYS A 86 -15.77 7.58 0.77
C LYS A 86 -15.79 6.06 0.87
N ALA A 87 -15.46 5.34 -0.20
CA ALA A 87 -15.45 3.89 -0.19
C ALA A 87 -14.40 3.32 0.79
N ILE A 88 -13.18 3.89 0.81
CA ILE A 88 -12.14 3.50 1.77
C ILE A 88 -12.52 3.88 3.20
N GLU A 89 -13.15 5.04 3.41
CA GLU A 89 -13.61 5.46 4.75
C GLU A 89 -14.74 4.58 5.29
N GLN A 90 -15.61 4.07 4.41
CA GLN A 90 -16.74 3.21 4.78
C GLN A 90 -16.34 1.76 5.09
N ASP A 91 -15.34 1.23 4.39
CA ASP A 91 -14.86 -0.14 4.58
C ASP A 91 -13.32 -0.21 4.47
N PRO A 92 -12.56 0.34 5.43
CA PRO A 92 -11.10 0.37 5.35
C PRO A 92 -10.49 -1.04 5.35
N ALA A 93 -11.12 -2.00 6.05
CA ALA A 93 -10.71 -3.39 6.08
C ALA A 93 -10.85 -4.09 4.71
N GLY A 94 -11.65 -3.54 3.78
CA GLY A 94 -11.75 -3.96 2.39
C GLY A 94 -10.63 -3.43 1.48
N TYR A 95 -9.66 -2.68 2.02
CA TYR A 95 -8.53 -2.13 1.25
C TYR A 95 -7.20 -2.41 1.93
N TYR A 96 -6.15 -2.40 1.14
CA TYR A 96 -4.80 -2.57 1.64
C TYR A 96 -3.79 -1.74 0.88
N VAL A 97 -2.74 -1.34 1.58
CA VAL A 97 -1.53 -0.77 0.96
C VAL A 97 -0.48 -1.86 0.87
N ASN A 98 0.23 -1.89 -0.25
CA ASN A 98 1.39 -2.74 -0.41
C ASN A 98 2.58 -2.01 -1.03
N ILE A 99 3.76 -2.63 -0.89
CA ILE A 99 5.00 -2.23 -1.55
C ILE A 99 5.54 -3.44 -2.30
N HIS A 100 5.96 -3.23 -3.54
CA HIS A 100 6.58 -4.24 -4.41
C HIS A 100 8.10 -4.12 -4.41
N SER A 101 8.77 -5.18 -4.85
CA SER A 101 10.18 -5.14 -5.20
C SER A 101 10.46 -5.95 -6.46
N LYS A 102 11.72 -5.95 -6.94
CA LYS A 102 12.13 -6.82 -8.05
C LYS A 102 11.98 -8.31 -7.73
N GLU A 103 12.31 -8.70 -6.50
CA GLU A 103 12.19 -10.10 -6.04
C GLU A 103 10.73 -10.48 -5.76
N TYR A 104 9.92 -9.53 -5.30
CA TYR A 104 8.50 -9.73 -4.98
C TYR A 104 7.62 -8.82 -5.85
N PRO A 105 7.49 -9.10 -7.16
CA PRO A 105 6.72 -8.26 -8.08
C PRO A 105 5.22 -8.30 -7.80
N ALA A 106 4.70 -9.35 -7.16
CA ALA A 106 3.30 -9.44 -6.73
C ALA A 106 3.00 -8.71 -5.41
N GLY A 107 4.03 -8.30 -4.67
CA GLY A 107 3.91 -7.66 -3.36
C GLY A 107 4.98 -8.18 -2.40
N ALA A 108 5.83 -7.29 -1.90
CA ALA A 108 6.86 -7.62 -0.91
C ALA A 108 6.29 -7.54 0.51
N VAL A 109 5.48 -6.52 0.80
CA VAL A 109 4.85 -6.29 2.10
C VAL A 109 3.51 -5.59 1.97
N ARG A 110 2.53 -6.00 2.77
CA ARG A 110 1.15 -5.48 2.79
C ARG A 110 0.66 -5.16 4.19
N ALA A 111 -0.31 -4.26 4.28
CA ALA A 111 -1.17 -4.07 5.44
C ALA A 111 -2.59 -3.64 5.01
N GLN A 112 -3.62 -4.12 5.70
CA GLN A 112 -4.95 -3.52 5.59
C GLN A 112 -4.92 -2.07 6.09
N LEU A 113 -5.81 -1.23 5.55
CA LEU A 113 -5.92 0.19 5.93
C LEU A 113 -6.64 0.38 7.27
#